data_AF-A0A7S0LHI9-F1
#
_entry.id   AF-A0A7S0LHI9-F1
#
_cell.length_a   1.000
_cell.length_b   1.000
_cell.length_c   1.000
_cell.angle_alpha   90.00
_cell.angle_beta   90.00
_cell.angle_gamma   90.00
#
_symmetry.space_group_name_H-M   'P 1'
#
loop_
_entity.id
_entity.type
_entity.pdbx_description
1 polymer ?
#
loop_
_entity_poly.entity_id
_entity_poly.type
_entity_poly.pdbx_seq_one_letter_code
_entity_poly.pdbx_strand_id
1 'polypeptide(L)'
;AMRLRRTAPAAKLAFEQVHGFPPMKVLLTNTKVPRSTKKLVARVRDLHDRLPDITTKVFEGISLIADKVLELTSTAVDGGNLASICALVSMNHKLLGSLGVSAPELEEVCALSAGLGFHTKLTGAGG
;
A
#
# COMPACT_ATOMS: atom_id res chain seq x y z
N ALA A 1 -4.97 -9.15 -12.82
CA ALA A 1 -4.11 -8.11 -12.21
C ALA A 1 -2.64 -8.45 -12.43
N MET A 2 -1.69 -7.60 -12.03
CA MET A 2 -0.25 -7.89 -12.08
C MET A 2 0.37 -7.67 -10.69
N ARG A 3 1.34 -8.50 -10.33
CA ARG A 3 2.15 -8.35 -9.11
C ARG A 3 3.61 -8.19 -9.50
N LEU A 4 4.31 -7.25 -8.87
CA LEU A 4 5.77 -7.20 -8.92
C LEU A 4 6.32 -8.07 -7.78
N ARG A 5 7.17 -9.04 -8.10
CA ARG A 5 7.75 -9.96 -7.11
C ARG A 5 9.26 -10.09 -7.30
N ARG A 6 9.95 -10.30 -6.19
CA ARG A 6 11.33 -10.77 -6.15
C ARG A 6 11.33 -12.09 -5.38
N THR A 7 11.76 -13.17 -6.01
CA THR A 7 11.67 -14.53 -5.45
C THR A 7 12.77 -14.85 -4.44
N ALA A 8 13.88 -14.11 -4.46
CA ALA A 8 14.98 -14.18 -3.50
C ALA A 8 15.73 -12.84 -3.45
N PRO A 9 16.48 -12.48 -2.39
CA PRO A 9 17.14 -11.18 -2.25
C PRO A 9 17.99 -10.74 -3.46
N ALA A 10 18.67 -11.70 -4.10
CA ALA A 10 19.51 -11.48 -5.30
C ALA A 10 18.76 -11.69 -6.64
N ALA A 11 17.51 -12.15 -6.62
CA ALA A 11 16.75 -12.39 -7.85
C ALA A 11 16.34 -11.07 -8.51
N LYS A 12 16.20 -11.09 -9.85
CA LYS A 12 15.62 -9.97 -10.58
C LYS A 12 14.16 -9.77 -10.17
N LEU A 13 13.73 -8.51 -10.19
CA LEU A 13 12.31 -8.18 -10.10
C LEU A 13 11.60 -8.68 -11.36
N ALA A 14 10.49 -9.40 -11.18
CA ALA A 14 9.67 -9.93 -12.25
C ALA A 14 8.22 -9.51 -12.05
N PHE A 15 7.54 -9.26 -13.16
CA PHE A 15 6.09 -9.11 -13.16
C PHE A 15 5.44 -10.48 -13.32
N GLU A 16 4.56 -10.82 -12.40
CA GLU A 16 3.74 -12.04 -12.43
C GLU A 16 2.29 -11.66 -12.72
N GLN A 17 1.67 -12.38 -13.66
CA GLN A 17 0.25 -12.22 -13.94
C GLN A 17 -0.57 -12.87 -12.82
N VAL A 18 -1.52 -12.10 -12.27
CA VAL A 18 -2.49 -12.59 -11.29
C VAL A 18 -3.79 -12.90 -12.03
N HIS A 19 -4.05 -14.18 -12.20
CA HIS A 19 -5.28 -14.71 -12.79
C HIS A 19 -6.42 -14.66 -11.76
N GLY A 20 -7.67 -14.54 -12.23
CA GLY A 20 -8.85 -14.58 -11.35
C GLY A 20 -9.06 -13.36 -10.46
N PHE A 21 -8.24 -12.30 -10.57
CA PHE A 21 -8.42 -11.10 -9.76
C PHE A 21 -9.77 -10.43 -10.09
N PRO A 22 -10.66 -10.24 -9.10
CA PRO A 22 -12.01 -9.75 -9.31
C PRO A 22 -12.02 -8.26 -9.67
N PRO A 23 -13.06 -7.77 -10.39
CA PRO A 23 -13.23 -6.35 -10.61
C PRO A 23 -13.50 -5.64 -9.28
N MET A 24 -12.74 -4.58 -8.99
CA MET A 24 -12.94 -3.74 -7.80
C MET A 24 -13.33 -2.33 -8.21
N LYS A 25 -14.37 -1.79 -7.57
CA LYS A 25 -14.72 -0.37 -7.69
C LYS A 25 -13.80 0.43 -6.77
N VAL A 26 -13.07 1.38 -7.34
CA VAL A 26 -12.14 2.24 -6.60
C VAL A 26 -12.44 3.69 -6.92
N LEU A 27 -12.22 4.57 -5.93
CA LEU A 27 -12.23 6.01 -6.13
C LEU A 27 -10.77 6.50 -6.21
N LEU A 28 -10.44 7.18 -7.30
CA LEU A 28 -9.12 7.78 -7.48
C LEU A 28 -9.19 9.27 -7.13
N THR A 29 -8.52 9.65 -6.04
CA THR A 29 -8.42 11.05 -5.61
C THR A 29 -7.03 11.59 -5.92
N ASN A 30 -6.97 12.72 -6.62
CA ASN A 30 -5.74 13.47 -6.84
C ASN A 30 -5.73 14.71 -5.95
N THR A 31 -4.81 14.77 -4.98
CA THR A 31 -4.65 15.93 -4.07
C THR A 31 -4.17 17.20 -4.79
N LYS A 32 -3.65 17.07 -6.02
CA LYS A 32 -3.04 18.15 -6.82
C LYS A 32 -1.82 18.81 -6.17
N VAL A 33 -1.28 18.23 -5.09
CA VAL A 33 -0.07 18.72 -4.42
C VAL A 33 1.18 18.21 -5.17
N PRO A 34 2.09 19.10 -5.60
CA PRO A 34 3.32 18.69 -6.26
C PRO A 34 4.26 17.99 -5.27
N ARG A 35 4.99 16.99 -5.77
CA ARG A 35 5.90 16.18 -4.96
C ARG A 35 7.12 15.72 -5.77
N SER A 36 8.18 15.35 -5.07
CA SER A 36 9.37 14.75 -5.69
C SER A 36 9.51 13.30 -5.24
N THR A 37 9.23 12.36 -6.13
CA THR A 37 9.44 10.93 -5.90
C THR A 37 10.87 10.65 -5.44
N LYS A 38 11.87 11.34 -6.02
CA LYS A 38 13.28 11.18 -5.63
C LYS A 38 13.52 11.54 -4.16
N LYS A 39 12.97 12.68 -3.68
CA LYS A 39 13.11 13.10 -2.29
C LYS A 39 12.40 12.13 -1.34
N LEU A 40 11.19 11.69 -1.70
CA LEU A 40 10.43 10.69 -0.93
C LEU A 40 11.19 9.38 -0.75
N VAL A 41 11.73 8.83 -1.84
CA VAL A 41 12.52 7.59 -1.81
C VAL A 41 13.82 7.78 -1.01
N ALA A 42 14.47 8.94 -1.13
CA ALA A 42 15.65 9.26 -0.33
C ALA A 42 15.33 9.30 1.17
N ARG A 43 14.23 9.94 1.59
CA ARG A 43 13.82 9.95 3.01
C ARG A 43 13.58 8.55 3.57
N VAL A 44 12.94 7.67 2.80
CA VAL A 44 12.71 6.27 3.22
C VAL A 44 14.04 5.54 3.36
N ARG A 45 14.98 5.75 2.43
CA ARG A 45 16.35 5.20 2.52
C ARG A 45 17.07 5.72 3.76
N ASP A 46 17.08 7.03 4.00
CA ASP A 46 17.72 7.64 5.16
C ASP A 46 17.12 7.15 6.49
N LEU A 47 15.81 6.84 6.52
CA LEU A 47 15.17 6.20 7.66
C LEU A 47 15.62 4.75 7.82
N HIS A 48 15.69 3.99 6.72
CA HIS A 48 16.13 2.60 6.74
C HIS A 48 17.59 2.46 7.15
N ASP A 49 18.48 3.31 6.64
CA ASP A 49 19.91 3.27 6.97
C ASP A 49 20.15 3.59 8.47
N ARG A 50 19.28 4.40 9.10
CA ARG A 50 19.34 4.70 10.54
C ARG A 50 18.69 3.65 11.43
N LEU A 51 17.56 3.08 10.99
CA LEU A 51 16.73 2.16 11.79
C LEU A 51 16.36 0.92 10.94
N PRO A 52 17.34 0.11 10.52
CA PRO A 52 17.12 -0.96 9.56
C PRO A 52 16.21 -2.06 10.12
N ASP A 53 16.38 -2.43 11.40
CA ASP A 53 15.57 -3.49 12.01
C ASP A 53 14.08 -3.14 12.04
N ILE A 54 13.75 -1.89 12.41
CA ILE A 54 12.38 -1.41 12.50
C ILE A 54 11.76 -1.29 11.12
N THR A 55 12.44 -0.62 10.19
CA THR A 55 11.93 -0.40 8.82
C THR A 55 11.78 -1.71 8.05
N THR A 56 12.67 -2.69 8.28
CA THR A 56 12.52 -4.04 7.73
C THR A 56 11.23 -4.70 8.20
N LYS A 57 10.87 -4.58 9.49
CA LYS A 57 9.57 -5.09 9.99
C LYS A 57 8.37 -4.39 9.37
N VAL A 58 8.48 -3.09 9.09
CA VAL A 58 7.44 -2.37 8.34
C VAL A 58 7.31 -2.90 6.92
N PHE A 59 8.42 -3.13 6.21
CA PHE A 59 8.41 -3.71 4.86
C PHE A 59 7.86 -5.13 4.83
N GLU A 60 8.22 -5.98 5.81
CA GLU A 60 7.65 -7.32 5.99
C GLU A 60 6.13 -7.25 6.19
N GLY A 61 5.64 -6.32 7.03
CA GLY A 61 4.20 -6.09 7.23
C GLY A 61 3.47 -5.69 5.94
N ILE A 62 4.05 -4.78 5.15
CA ILE A 62 3.51 -4.39 3.84
C ILE A 62 3.48 -5.59 2.88
N SER A 63 4.53 -6.42 2.89
CA SER A 63 4.60 -7.65 2.09
C SER A 63 3.47 -8.62 2.47
N LEU A 64 3.27 -8.86 3.76
CA LEU A 64 2.21 -9.74 4.28
C LEU A 64 0.81 -9.21 3.92
N ILE A 65 0.60 -7.89 3.95
CA ILE A 65 -0.66 -7.30 3.50
C ILE A 65 -0.91 -7.61 2.02
N ALA A 66 0.09 -7.43 1.16
CA ALA A 66 -0.04 -7.70 -0.26
C ALA A 66 -0.36 -9.19 -0.53
N ASP A 67 0.32 -10.10 0.17
CA ASP A 67 0.05 -11.54 0.08
C ASP A 67 -1.37 -11.88 0.54
N LYS A 68 -1.84 -11.29 1.66
CA LYS A 68 -3.18 -11.55 2.17
C LYS A 68 -4.28 -11.02 1.26
N VAL A 69 -4.09 -9.88 0.61
CA VAL A 69 -5.04 -9.37 -0.40
C VAL A 69 -5.13 -10.35 -1.57
N LEU A 70 -4.01 -10.92 -2.04
CA LEU A 70 -4.02 -11.91 -3.11
C LEU A 70 -4.73 -13.20 -2.71
N GLU A 71 -4.52 -13.67 -1.48
CA GLU A 71 -5.24 -14.82 -0.93
C GLU A 71 -6.76 -14.56 -0.92
N LEU A 72 -7.20 -13.43 -0.37
CA LEU A 72 -8.62 -13.05 -0.27
C LEU A 72 -9.28 -12.76 -1.63
N THR A 73 -8.50 -12.51 -2.67
CA THR A 73 -8.97 -12.27 -4.04
C THR A 73 -8.78 -13.46 -4.98
N SER A 74 -8.25 -14.59 -4.48
CA SER A 74 -8.04 -15.81 -5.26
C SER A 74 -9.35 -16.57 -5.54
N THR A 75 -10.38 -16.34 -4.73
CA THR A 75 -11.74 -16.84 -4.89
C THR A 75 -12.72 -15.68 -5.14
N ALA A 76 -14.00 -16.00 -5.33
CA ALA A 76 -15.04 -14.96 -5.37
C ALA A 76 -14.97 -14.10 -4.08
N VAL A 77 -14.92 -12.78 -4.26
CA VAL A 77 -14.94 -11.84 -3.14
C VAL A 77 -16.37 -11.65 -2.67
N ASP A 78 -16.67 -12.19 -1.49
CA ASP A 78 -17.90 -11.91 -0.76
C ASP A 78 -17.75 -10.69 0.15
N GLY A 79 -18.81 -10.37 0.91
CA GLY A 79 -18.80 -9.22 1.83
C GLY A 79 -17.74 -9.33 2.94
N GLY A 80 -17.43 -10.53 3.41
CA GLY A 80 -16.42 -10.75 4.46
C GLY A 80 -15.00 -10.55 3.95
N ASN A 81 -14.71 -11.09 2.77
CA ASN A 81 -13.45 -10.87 2.07
C ASN A 81 -13.24 -9.39 1.75
N LEU A 82 -14.29 -8.69 1.29
CA LEU A 82 -14.22 -7.26 1.00
C LEU A 82 -13.92 -6.42 2.25
N ALA A 83 -14.60 -6.69 3.37
CA ALA A 83 -14.34 -6.00 4.64
C ALA A 83 -12.89 -6.20 5.11
N SER A 84 -12.37 -7.43 4.97
CA SER A 84 -10.97 -7.75 5.30
C SER A 84 -9.98 -7.01 4.41
N ILE A 85 -10.24 -6.94 3.10
CA ILE A 85 -9.42 -6.17 2.14
C ILE A 85 -9.44 -4.68 2.49
N CYS A 86 -10.59 -4.11 2.82
CA CYS A 86 -10.74 -2.73 3.25
C CYS A 86 -9.90 -2.43 4.53
N ALA A 87 -9.92 -3.32 5.52
CA ALA A 87 -9.08 -3.19 6.70
C ALA A 87 -7.58 -3.22 6.35
N LEU A 88 -7.18 -4.13 5.44
CA LEU A 88 -5.80 -4.22 4.93
C LEU A 88 -5.36 -2.96 4.17
N VAL A 89 -6.26 -2.32 3.42
CA VAL A 89 -6.01 -1.03 2.76
C VAL A 89 -5.67 0.05 3.79
N SER A 90 -6.48 0.19 4.84
CA SER A 90 -6.24 1.16 5.91
C SER A 90 -4.96 0.85 6.71
N MET A 91 -4.68 -0.43 6.98
CA MET A 91 -3.44 -0.84 7.66
C MET A 91 -2.21 -0.49 6.84
N ASN A 92 -2.23 -0.78 5.54
CA ASN A 92 -1.11 -0.45 4.65
C ASN A 92 -0.87 1.06 4.60
N HIS A 93 -1.92 1.87 4.61
CA HIS A 93 -1.75 3.33 4.67
C HIS A 93 -0.99 3.77 5.93
N LYS A 94 -1.32 3.23 7.10
CA LYS A 94 -0.64 3.54 8.37
C LYS A 94 0.83 3.10 8.37
N LEU A 95 1.12 1.92 7.81
CA LEU A 95 2.50 1.45 7.63
C LEU A 95 3.30 2.34 6.67
N LEU A 96 2.67 2.84 5.61
CA LEU A 96 3.31 3.81 4.71
C LEU A 96 3.51 5.16 5.43
N GLY A 97 2.56 5.59 6.25
CA GLY A 97 2.68 6.79 7.09
C GLY A 97 3.87 6.71 8.05
N SER A 98 4.12 5.55 8.67
CA SER A 98 5.27 5.38 9.57
C SER A 98 6.62 5.42 8.86
N LEU A 99 6.66 5.24 7.53
CA LEU A 99 7.85 5.44 6.70
C LEU A 99 8.07 6.92 6.30
N GLY A 100 7.21 7.84 6.75
CA GLY A 100 7.33 9.27 6.47
C GLY A 100 6.99 9.66 5.03
N VAL A 101 6.14 8.88 4.36
CA VAL A 101 5.66 9.16 3.00
C VAL A 101 4.22 9.65 2.93
N SER A 102 3.55 9.84 4.07
CA SER A 102 2.24 10.52 4.08
C SER A 102 2.41 12.04 4.21
N ALA A 103 1.32 12.76 3.96
CA ALA A 103 1.24 14.22 4.00
C ALA A 103 -0.14 14.66 4.52
N PRO A 104 -0.28 15.88 5.08
CA PRO A 104 -1.56 16.36 5.61
C PRO A 104 -2.74 16.22 4.63
N GLU A 105 -2.51 16.47 3.34
CA GLU A 105 -3.55 16.39 2.30
C GLU A 105 -3.96 14.94 1.99
N LEU A 106 -3.06 13.97 2.21
CA LEU A 106 -3.40 12.55 2.11
C LEU A 106 -4.20 12.09 3.33
N GLU A 107 -3.84 12.56 4.52
CA GLU A 107 -4.56 12.27 5.76
C GLU A 107 -5.96 12.89 5.76
N GLU A 108 -6.11 14.11 5.23
CA GLU A 108 -7.42 14.75 5.04
C GLU A 108 -8.33 13.92 4.13
N VAL A 109 -7.81 13.45 2.98
CA VAL A 109 -8.56 12.56 2.08
C VAL A 109 -8.96 11.27 2.79
N CYS A 110 -8.08 10.68 3.60
CA CYS A 110 -8.39 9.47 4.35
C CYS A 110 -9.45 9.71 5.43
N ALA A 111 -9.37 10.83 6.15
CA ALA A 111 -10.35 11.21 7.17
C ALA A 111 -11.74 11.46 6.58
N LEU A 112 -11.82 12.23 5.49
CA LEU A 112 -13.07 12.49 4.78
C LEU A 112 -13.68 11.20 4.22
N SER A 113 -12.85 10.33 3.63
CA SER A 113 -13.30 9.02 3.12
C SER A 113 -13.84 8.14 4.24
N ALA A 114 -13.15 8.08 5.38
CA ALA A 114 -13.56 7.29 6.54
C ALA A 114 -14.90 7.77 7.12
N GLY A 115 -15.14 9.08 7.16
CA GLY A 115 -16.43 9.66 7.56
C GLY A 115 -17.62 9.23 6.68
N LEU A 116 -17.34 8.79 5.45
CA LEU A 116 -18.32 8.25 4.49
C LEU A 116 -18.35 6.72 4.46
N GLY A 117 -17.60 6.04 5.33
CA GLY A 117 -17.50 4.58 5.37
C GLY A 117 -16.54 3.96 4.34
N PHE A 118 -15.69 4.77 3.70
CA PHE A 118 -14.69 4.28 2.74
C PHE A 118 -13.31 4.10 3.38
N HIS A 119 -12.59 3.10 2.88
CA HIS A 119 -11.21 2.83 3.26
C HIS A 119 -10.26 3.31 2.17
N THR A 120 -9.38 4.23 2.52
CA THR A 120 -8.47 4.89 1.57
C THR A 120 -7.02 4.66 1.97
N LYS A 121 -6.14 4.63 0.97
CA LYS A 121 -4.69 4.65 1.13
C LYS A 121 -4.06 5.52 0.05
N LEU A 122 -2.88 6.07 0.35
CA LEU A 122 -2.03 6.66 -0.68
C LEU A 122 -1.64 5.62 -1.76
N THR A 123 -1.37 6.08 -2.98
CA THR A 123 -0.92 5.23 -4.09
C THR A 123 0.26 5.88 -4.84
N GLY A 124 1.25 5.07 -5.21
CA GLY A 124 2.55 5.55 -5.69
C GLY A 124 3.43 6.09 -4.54
N ALA A 125 4.27 7.10 -4.82
CA ALA A 125 5.33 7.51 -3.89
C ALA A 125 4.89 8.18 -2.56
N GLY A 126 3.60 8.48 -2.33
CA GLY A 126 3.18 9.31 -1.19
C GLY A 126 3.25 10.82 -1.42
N GLY A 127 3.47 11.65 -0.41
CA GLY A 127 3.59 13.12 -0.51
C GLY A 127 4.76 13.65 0.28
#